data_AF-A0A960ERT6-F1
#
_entry.id   AF-A0A960ERT6-F1
#
_cell.length_a   1.000
_cell.length_b   1.000
_cell.length_c   1.000
_cell.angle_alpha   90.00
_cell.angle_beta   90.00
_cell.angle_gamma   90.00
#
_symmetry.space_group_name_H-M   'P 1'
#
loop_
_entity.id
_entity.type
_entity.pdbx_description
1 polymer ?
#
loop_
_entity_poly.entity_id
_entity_poly.type
_entity_poly.pdbx_seq_one_letter_code
_entity_poly.pdbx_strand_id
1 'polypeptide(L)' 'MFPDGRYDAIVVDADPAGADDTDTVLLELAIAAGEHKGEVVTVTASGLGRDPLDLLAVPATLTVSDGEPTVTLEG' A
#
# COMPACT_ATOMS: atom_id res chain seq x y z
N MET A 1 -3.09 12.56 5.89
CA MET A 1 -1.91 12.08 6.63
C MET A 1 -2.42 11.05 7.62
N PHE A 2 -2.02 9.80 7.46
CA PHE A 2 -2.42 8.72 8.34
C PHE A 2 -1.58 8.79 9.63
N PRO A 3 -2.10 8.44 10.82
CA PRO A 3 -1.31 8.55 12.05
C PRO A 3 -0.07 7.65 12.02
N ASP A 4 0.94 8.02 12.80
CA ASP A 4 2.11 7.17 13.01
C ASP A 4 1.69 5.86 13.69
N GLY A 5 2.18 4.74 13.17
CA GLY A 5 1.77 3.42 13.63
C GLY A 5 2.05 2.31 12.64
N ARG A 6 1.64 1.09 13.03
CA ARG A 6 1.72 -0.11 12.21
C ARG A 6 0.32 -0.65 12.00
N TYR A 7 -0.02 -0.91 10.74
CA TYR A 7 -1.36 -1.29 10.32
C TYR A 7 -1.30 -2.52 9.42
N ASP A 8 -2.10 -3.53 9.75
CA ASP A 8 -2.34 -4.65 8.86
C ASP A 8 -3.32 -4.21 7.79
N ALA A 9 -3.00 -4.45 6.52
CA ALA A 9 -3.74 -3.99 5.37
C ALA A 9 -3.80 -5.05 4.26
N ILE A 10 -4.66 -4.81 3.27
CA ILE A 10 -4.75 -5.63 2.05
C ILE A 10 -4.77 -4.67 0.86
N VAL A 11 -4.01 -5.00 -0.19
CA VAL A 11 -4.06 -4.26 -1.45
C VAL A 11 -5.42 -4.52 -2.12
N VAL A 12 -6.20 -3.45 -2.31
CA VAL A 12 -7.49 -3.51 -2.99
C VAL A 12 -7.44 -2.98 -4.41
N ASP A 13 -6.47 -2.11 -4.70
CA ASP A 13 -6.20 -1.63 -6.05
C ASP A 13 -4.70 -1.35 -6.24
N ALA A 14 -4.24 -1.45 -7.49
CA ALA A 14 -2.86 -1.23 -7.87
C ALA A 14 -2.77 -0.74 -9.31
N ASP A 15 -2.40 0.53 -9.48
CA ASP A 15 -2.28 1.19 -10.79
C ASP A 15 -0.84 1.68 -11.03
N PRO A 16 -0.32 1.63 -12.27
CA PRO A 16 0.89 2.36 -12.62
C PRO A 16 0.73 3.86 -12.33
N ALA A 17 1.73 4.49 -11.70
CA ALA A 17 1.63 5.91 -11.34
C ALA A 17 1.65 6.86 -12.55
N GLY A 18 2.02 6.36 -13.74
CA GLY A 18 1.96 7.08 -15.00
C GLY A 18 2.14 6.14 -16.19
N ALA A 19 1.75 6.59 -17.39
CA ALA A 19 1.78 5.76 -18.60
C ALA A 19 3.18 5.25 -18.99
N ASP A 20 4.23 5.99 -18.61
CA ASP A 20 5.64 5.66 -18.89
C ASP A 20 6.40 5.22 -17.63
N ASP A 21 5.77 5.24 -16.45
CA ASP A 21 6.39 4.86 -15.19
C ASP A 21 6.04 3.40 -14.86
N THR A 22 7.04 2.53 -15.02
CA THR A 22 6.91 1.09 -14.78
C THR A 22 7.45 0.67 -13.42
N ASP A 23 8.11 1.58 -12.70
CA ASP A 23 8.73 1.28 -11.41
C ASP A 23 7.90 1.79 -10.22
N THR A 24 6.98 2.72 -10.48
CA THR A 24 6.11 3.31 -9.47
C THR A 24 4.66 2.83 -9.61
N VAL A 25 4.08 2.35 -8.51
CA VAL A 25 2.70 1.86 -8.41
C VAL A 25 1.94 2.66 -7.35
N LEU A 26 0.74 3.11 -7.70
CA LEU A 26 -0.25 3.65 -6.80
C LEU A 26 -1.02 2.49 -6.18
N LEU A 27 -0.86 2.27 -4.88
CA LEU A 27 -1.56 1.22 -4.14
C LEU A 27 -2.69 1.81 -3.34
N GLU A 28 -3.87 1.20 -3.43
CA GLU A 28 -4.94 1.40 -2.46
C GLU A 28 -4.91 0.28 -1.43
N LEU A 29 -4.76 0.65 -0.16
CA LEU A 29 -4.64 -0.27 0.96
C LEU A 29 -5.86 -0.15 1.87
N ALA A 30 -6.62 -1.23 2.01
CA ALA A 30 -7.69 -1.32 2.99
C ALA A 30 -7.13 -1.80 4.34
N ILE A 31 -7.32 -1.02 5.40
CA ILE A 31 -6.88 -1.38 6.75
C ILE A 31 -7.77 -2.50 7.31
N ALA A 32 -7.15 -3.63 7.66
CA ALA A 32 -7.83 -4.87 7.98
C ALA A 32 -8.24 -4.99 9.47
N ALA A 33 -7.55 -4.26 10.36
CA ALA A 33 -7.71 -4.39 11.81
C ALA A 33 -7.41 -3.08 12.56
N GLY A 34 -7.76 -3.06 13.85
CA GLY A 34 -7.50 -1.92 14.74
C GLY A 34 -8.54 -0.80 14.63
N GLU A 35 -8.21 0.36 15.19
CA GLU A 35 -9.08 1.55 15.28
C GLU A 35 -9.49 2.08 13.90
N HIS A 36 -8.61 1.94 12.92
CA HIS A 36 -8.80 2.44 11.56
C HIS A 36 -9.35 1.39 10.57
N LYS A 37 -9.91 0.28 11.08
CA LYS A 37 -10.40 -0.81 10.23
C LYS A 37 -11.44 -0.30 9.21
N GLY A 38 -11.24 -0.67 7.95
CA GLY A 38 -12.12 -0.30 6.84
C GLY A 38 -11.76 1.03 6.17
N GLU A 39 -10.80 1.79 6.70
CA GLU A 39 -10.24 2.94 5.99
C GLU A 39 -9.41 2.46 4.79
N VAL A 40 -9.46 3.23 3.70
CA VAL A 40 -8.65 3.01 2.50
C VAL A 40 -7.62 4.13 2.41
N VAL A 41 -6.35 3.75 2.28
CA VAL A 41 -5.23 4.66 2.19
C VAL A 41 -4.52 4.46 0.86
N THR A 42 -4.32 5.54 0.12
CA THR A 42 -3.55 5.52 -1.12
C THR A 42 -2.08 5.83 -0.80
N VAL A 43 -1.17 4.99 -1.31
CA VAL A 43 0.28 5.17 -1.18
C VAL A 43 0.97 4.96 -2.51
N THR A 44 2.02 5.74 -2.76
CA THR A 44 2.88 5.55 -3.92
C THR A 44 4.07 4.68 -3.50
N ALA A 45 4.19 3.50 -4.10
CA ALA A 45 5.29 2.58 -3.85
C ALA A 45 6.18 2.47 -5.10
N SER A 46 7.46 2.20 -4.91
CA SER A 46 8.41 1.98 -6.00
C SER A 46 9.32 0.79 -5.73
N GLY A 47 9.95 0.24 -6.78
CA GLY A 47 10.89 -0.88 -6.64
C GLY A 47 10.25 -2.19 -6.18
N LEU A 48 8.94 -2.37 -6.44
CA LEU A 48 8.20 -3.58 -6.04
C LEU A 48 8.62 -4.82 -6.83
N GLY A 49 9.12 -4.64 -8.06
CA GLY A 49 9.56 -5.73 -8.93
C GLY A 49 8.46 -6.74 -9.28
N ARG A 50 7.18 -6.33 -9.20
CA ARG A 50 5.98 -7.14 -9.42
C ARG A 50 5.03 -6.40 -10.35
N ASP A 51 4.26 -7.15 -11.13
CA ASP A 51 3.17 -6.59 -11.94
C ASP A 51 2.06 -6.05 -11.01
N PRO A 52 1.45 -4.87 -11.28
CA PRO A 52 0.37 -4.33 -10.45
C PRO A 52 -0.80 -5.29 -10.24
N LEU A 53 -1.17 -6.09 -11.24
CA LEU A 53 -2.25 -7.06 -11.11
C LEU A 53 -1.92 -8.19 -10.13
N ASP A 54 -0.65 -8.56 -10.01
CA ASP A 54 -0.18 -9.57 -9.06
C ASP A 54 -0.19 -9.05 -7.61
N LEU A 55 -0.36 -7.74 -7.40
CA LEU A 55 -0.43 -7.12 -6.09
C LEU A 55 -1.84 -7.17 -5.48
N LEU A 56 -2.87 -7.40 -6.29
CA LEU A 56 -4.25 -7.40 -5.81
C LEU A 56 -4.49 -8.50 -4.78
N ALA A 57 -5.19 -8.15 -3.71
CA ALA A 57 -5.46 -9.02 -2.56
C ALA A 57 -4.21 -9.50 -1.80
N VAL A 58 -3.02 -8.98 -2.10
CA VAL A 58 -1.81 -9.27 -1.33
C VAL A 58 -1.93 -8.63 0.06
N PRO A 59 -1.73 -9.40 1.14
CA PRO A 59 -1.62 -8.85 2.48
C PRO A 59 -0.41 -7.93 2.58
N ALA A 60 -0.57 -6.83 3.29
CA ALA A 60 0.45 -5.82 3.46
C ALA A 60 0.53 -5.34 4.91
N THR A 61 1.70 -4.88 5.31
CA THR A 61 1.89 -4.05 6.49
C THR A 61 2.19 -2.63 6.05
N LEU A 62 1.34 -1.67 6.43
CA LEU A 62 1.63 -0.24 6.34
C LEU A 62 2.28 0.21 7.66
N THR A 63 3.47 0.80 7.58
CA THR A 63 4.11 1.47 8.71
C THR A 63 4.21 2.95 8.39
N VAL A 64 3.73 3.81 9.28
CA VAL A 64 3.89 5.26 9.18
C VAL A 64 4.81 5.70 10.31
N SER A 65 5.88 6.39 9.98
CA SER A 65 6.87 6.89 10.95
C SER A 65 7.26 8.31 10.58
N ASP A 66 7.11 9.24 11.53
CA ASP A 66 7.31 10.67 11.28
C ASP A 66 6.47 11.18 10.09
N GLY A 67 5.28 10.60 9.90
CA GLY A 67 4.39 10.92 8.79
C GLY A 67 4.71 10.27 7.44
N GLU A 68 5.81 9.50 7.34
CA GLU A 68 6.25 8.86 6.10
C GLU A 68 5.75 7.41 6.04
N PRO A 69 4.96 7.03 5.02
CA PRO A 69 4.47 5.66 4.87
C PRO A 69 5.51 4.74 4.23
N THR A 70 5.63 3.53 4.73
CA THR A 70 6.36 2.41 4.13
C THR A 70 5.46 1.19 4.09
N VAL A 71 5.45 0.50 2.94
CA VAL A 71 4.65 -0.72 2.74
C VAL A 71 5.56 -1.92 2.66
N THR A 72 5.21 -2.99 3.36
CA THR A 72 5.80 -4.32 3.17
C THR A 72 4.70 -5.26 2.69
N LEU A 73 4.91 -5.89 1.54
CA LEU A 73 3.99 -6.88 0.96
C LEU A 73 4.37 -8.29 1.44
N GLU A 74 3.39 -9.14 1.69
CA GLU A 74 3.61 -10.55 2.03
C GLU A 74 3.71 -11.43 0.77
N GLY A 75 4.57 -12.46 0.81
CA GLY A 75 4.74 -13.46 -0.26
C GLY A 75 5.86 -13.12 -1.21
#